data_AF-A0A7W1CQV3-F1
#
_entry.id   AF-A0A7W1CQV3-F1
#
_cell.length_a   1.000
_cell.length_b   1.000
_cell.length_c   1.000
_cell.angle_alpha   90.00
_cell.angle_beta   90.00
_cell.angle_gamma   90.00
#
_symmetry.space_group_name_H-M   'P 1'
#
loop_
_entity.id
_entity.type
_entity.pdbx_description
1 polymer ?
#
loop_
_entity_poly.entity_id
_entity_poly.type
_entity_poly.pdbx_seq_one_letter_code
_entity_poly.pdbx_strand_id
1 'polypeptide(L)'
;MTIFLHLTATALLCSAPTLQARDRQSGEVLWSFETETSKQNKGWVLTKDRAFNDPLLYHSNWREAPLRALEQQLSVGGIYSSPLIVDGVVFFGSTDGYLYALE
;
A
#
# COMPACT_ATOMS: atom_id res chain seq x y z
N MET A 1 3.66 -6.04 -6.91
CA MET A 1 4.76 -5.16 -6.50
C MET A 1 5.20 -4.39 -7.72
N THR A 2 4.97 -3.07 -7.74
CA THR A 2 5.25 -2.21 -8.91
C THR A 2 6.26 -1.15 -8.48
N ILE A 3 7.36 -1.01 -9.23
CA ILE A 3 8.46 -0.08 -8.96
C ILE A 3 8.46 0.97 -10.06
N PHE A 4 8.39 2.25 -9.70
CA PHE A 4 8.61 3.37 -10.64
C PHE A 4 9.97 4.02 -10.39
N LEU A 5 10.72 4.23 -11.47
CA LEU A 5 12.04 4.84 -11.46
C LEU A 5 11.89 6.29 -11.95
N HIS A 6 12.16 7.26 -11.07
CA HIS A 6 12.45 8.62 -11.51
C HIS A 6 13.95 8.76 -11.78
N LEU A 7 14.37 9.77 -12.55
CA LEU A 7 15.78 9.98 -12.95
C LEU A 7 16.71 10.42 -11.80
N THR A 8 16.16 10.61 -10.60
CA THR A 8 16.90 10.85 -9.36
C THR A 8 17.07 9.54 -8.59
N ALA A 9 17.99 9.48 -7.62
CA ALA A 9 18.42 8.25 -6.92
C ALA A 9 17.34 7.58 -6.03
N THR A 10 16.06 7.71 -6.36
CA THR A 10 14.93 7.31 -5.52
C THR A 10 13.97 6.42 -6.29
N ALA A 11 13.57 5.30 -5.67
CA ALA A 11 12.54 4.40 -6.16
C ALA A 11 11.28 4.53 -5.30
N LEU A 12 10.11 4.57 -5.93
CA LEU A 12 8.82 4.48 -5.23
C LEU A 12 8.36 3.02 -5.20
N LEU A 13 8.04 2.54 -4.01
CA LEU A 13 7.52 1.20 -3.75
C LEU A 13 6.10 1.29 -3.18
N CYS A 14 5.15 0.72 -3.91
CA CYS A 14 3.81 0.43 -3.40
C CYS A 14 3.79 -0.98 -2.81
N SER A 15 3.69 -1.08 -1.49
CA SER A 15 3.40 -2.33 -0.79
C SER A 15 2.17 -2.07 0.05
N ALA A 16 1.00 -2.62 -0.30
CA ALA A 16 -0.18 -2.47 0.56
C ALA A 16 0.22 -2.84 1.99
N PRO A 17 0.19 -1.89 2.95
CA PRO A 17 -0.68 -0.71 3.01
C PRO A 17 0.03 0.67 2.90
N THR A 18 1.28 0.71 2.45
CA THR A 18 2.17 1.89 2.45
C THR A 18 2.71 2.25 1.05
N LEU A 19 3.00 3.53 0.86
CA LEU A 19 3.84 4.04 -0.22
C LEU A 19 5.18 4.49 0.38
N GLN A 20 6.28 4.05 -0.20
CA GLN A 20 7.61 4.35 0.31
C GLN A 20 8.51 4.91 -0.78
N ALA A 21 9.26 5.96 -0.47
CA ALA A 21 10.45 6.29 -1.22
C ALA A 21 11.65 5.60 -0.60
N ARG A 22 12.47 5.00 -1.46
CA ARG A 22 13.70 4.32 -1.07
C ARG A 22 14.88 4.81 -1.87
N ASP A 23 16.04 4.88 -1.24
CA ASP A 23 17.30 5.08 -1.96
C ASP A 23 17.52 3.93 -2.94
N ARG A 24 17.92 4.26 -4.17
CA ARG A 24 18.04 3.28 -5.26
C ARG A 24 19.21 2.33 -5.07
N GLN A 25 20.29 2.77 -4.43
CA GLN A 25 21.50 1.96 -4.25
C GLN A 25 21.44 1.11 -2.98
N SER A 26 21.08 1.72 -1.85
CA SER A 26 21.05 1.03 -0.55
C SER A 26 19.72 0.34 -0.25
N GLY A 27 18.62 0.80 -0.86
CA GLY A 27 17.26 0.35 -0.55
C GLY A 27 16.71 0.93 0.77
N GLU A 28 17.45 1.84 1.41
CA GLU A 28 17.03 2.53 2.64
C GLU A 28 15.72 3.30 2.43
N VAL A 29 14.84 3.28 3.42
CA VAL A 29 13.59 4.05 3.38
C VAL A 29 13.89 5.52 3.66
N LEU A 30 13.64 6.38 2.68
CA LEU A 30 13.76 7.83 2.83
C LEU A 30 12.51 8.41 3.51
N TRP A 31 11.33 7.95 3.07
CA TRP A 31 10.06 8.31 3.71
C TRP A 31 8.99 7.23 3.45
N SER A 32 7.93 7.28 4.25
CA SER A 32 6.76 6.41 4.12
C SER A 32 5.47 7.20 4.29
N PHE A 33 4.45 6.83 3.51
CA PHE A 33 3.11 7.38 3.56
C PHE A 33 2.07 6.27 3.74
N GLU A 34 1.03 6.59 4.51
CA GLU A 34 -0.14 5.73 4.75
C GLU A 34 -1.40 6.60 4.71
N THR A 35 -2.46 6.08 4.07
CA THR A 35 -3.77 6.74 4.10
C THR A 35 -4.36 6.71 5.50
N GLU A 36 -5.26 7.65 5.81
CA GLU A 36 -5.96 7.65 7.10
C GLU A 36 -6.79 6.38 7.31
N THR A 37 -7.39 5.85 6.23
CA THR A 37 -8.11 4.56 6.26
C THR A 37 -7.18 3.41 6.63
N SER A 38 -5.99 3.39 6.03
CA SER A 38 -4.95 2.40 6.29
C SER A 38 -4.44 2.43 7.73
N LYS A 39 -4.26 3.63 8.30
CA LYS A 39 -3.87 3.83 9.71
C LYS A 39 -4.93 3.31 10.69
N GLN A 40 -6.21 3.46 10.36
CA GLN A 40 -7.31 2.97 11.23
C GLN A 40 -7.31 1.45 11.38
N ASN A 41 -6.81 0.71 10.38
CA ASN A 41 -6.69 -0.75 10.40
C ASN A 41 -7.98 -1.45 10.90
N LYS A 42 -9.13 -1.05 10.37
CA LYS A 42 -10.43 -1.59 10.79
C LYS A 42 -10.46 -3.10 10.63
N GLY A 43 -10.86 -3.81 11.68
CA GLY A 43 -10.97 -5.27 11.67
C GLY A 43 -9.64 -6.01 11.78
N TRP A 44 -8.54 -5.34 12.13
CA TRP A 44 -7.21 -5.96 12.31
C TRP A 44 -6.71 -6.73 11.07
N VAL A 45 -7.06 -6.22 9.89
CA VAL A 45 -6.65 -6.78 8.60
C VAL A 45 -5.13 -6.78 8.45
N LEU A 46 -4.46 -5.83 9.09
CA LEU A 46 -3.00 -5.69 9.09
C LEU A 46 -2.44 -6.01 10.49
N THR A 47 -1.29 -6.67 10.52
CA THR A 47 -0.53 -6.97 11.75
C THR A 47 0.17 -5.70 12.27
N LYS A 48 0.83 -5.81 13.43
CA LYS A 48 1.67 -4.73 13.97
C LYS A 48 2.77 -4.28 13.00
N ASP A 49 3.26 -5.21 12.18
CA ASP A 49 4.33 -4.99 11.21
C ASP A 49 3.78 -4.52 9.85
N ARG A 50 2.49 -4.15 9.81
CA ARG A 50 1.77 -3.70 8.61
C ARG A 50 1.71 -4.74 7.49
N ALA A 51 1.92 -6.03 7.80
CA ALA A 51 1.65 -7.13 6.87
C ALA A 51 0.19 -7.54 6.91
N PHE A 52 -0.34 -8.14 5.85
CA PHE A 52 -1.68 -8.75 5.90
C PHE A 52 -1.73 -9.86 6.95
N ASN A 53 -2.81 -9.88 7.72
CA ASN A 53 -3.04 -10.86 8.75
C ASN A 53 -3.56 -12.16 8.12
N ASP A 54 -2.67 -12.97 7.56
CA ASP A 54 -3.03 -14.19 6.82
C ASP A 54 -3.91 -15.16 7.63
N PRO A 55 -3.64 -15.45 8.93
CA PRO A 55 -4.52 -16.32 9.73
C PRO A 55 -5.93 -15.76 9.92
N LEU A 56 -6.10 -14.43 9.89
CA LEU A 56 -7.42 -13.79 9.94
C LEU A 56 -8.12 -13.89 8.58
N LEU A 57 -7.40 -13.55 7.51
CA LEU A 57 -7.95 -13.46 6.15
C LEU A 57 -8.27 -14.83 5.56
N TYR A 58 -7.42 -15.82 5.79
CA TYR A 58 -7.50 -17.16 5.21
C TYR A 58 -7.71 -18.23 6.27
N HIS A 59 -8.58 -17.96 7.25
CA HIS A 59 -8.92 -18.90 8.33
C HIS A 59 -9.71 -20.15 7.85
N SER A 60 -10.14 -20.19 6.60
CA SER A 60 -10.96 -21.26 6.05
C SER A 60 -10.71 -21.53 4.57
N ASN A 61 -10.93 -22.77 4.13
CA ASN A 61 -10.89 -23.21 2.74
C ASN A 61 -12.30 -23.37 2.12
N TRP A 62 -13.36 -22.90 2.78
CA TRP A 62 -14.70 -22.82 2.17
C TRP A 62 -14.66 -21.91 0.94
N ARG A 63 -15.54 -22.20 -0.03
CA ARG A 63 -15.52 -21.63 -1.37
C ARG A 63 -15.47 -20.09 -1.40
N GLU A 64 -16.12 -19.44 -0.45
CA GLU A 64 -16.24 -17.98 -0.36
C GLU A 64 -15.10 -17.31 0.43
N ALA A 65 -14.31 -18.07 1.19
CA ALA A 65 -13.26 -17.51 2.05
C ALA A 65 -12.26 -16.63 1.27
N PRO A 66 -11.78 -17.01 0.06
CA PRO A 66 -10.90 -16.15 -0.72
C PRO A 66 -11.55 -14.83 -1.16
N LEU A 67 -12.87 -14.82 -1.42
CA LEU A 67 -13.60 -13.60 -1.78
C LEU A 67 -13.70 -12.65 -0.58
N ARG A 68 -13.99 -13.18 0.61
CA ARG A 68 -14.02 -12.41 1.85
C ARG A 68 -12.64 -11.84 2.22
N ALA A 69 -11.60 -12.64 2.04
CA ALA A 69 -10.22 -12.18 2.23
C ALA A 69 -9.91 -11.00 1.31
N LEU A 70 -10.28 -11.09 0.02
CA LEU A 70 -10.08 -10.01 -0.94
C LEU A 70 -10.87 -8.74 -0.56
N GLU A 71 -12.15 -8.87 -0.18
CA GLU A 71 -12.96 -7.74 0.29
C GLU A 71 -12.31 -7.03 1.49
N GLN A 72 -11.83 -7.81 2.47
CA GLN A 72 -11.14 -7.27 3.64
C GLN A 72 -9.82 -6.60 3.26
N GLN A 73 -9.01 -7.22 2.40
CA GLN A 73 -7.76 -6.62 1.92
C GLN A 73 -7.99 -5.31 1.18
N LEU A 74 -9.01 -5.21 0.32
CA LEU A 74 -9.31 -3.99 -0.40
C LEU A 74 -9.90 -2.89 0.50
N SER A 75 -10.55 -3.26 1.61
CA SER A 75 -11.14 -2.30 2.56
C SER A 75 -10.12 -1.46 3.34
N VAL A 76 -8.84 -1.84 3.33
CA VAL A 76 -7.81 -1.17 4.14
C VAL A 76 -7.39 0.20 3.63
N GLY A 77 -7.87 0.65 2.47
CA GLY A 77 -7.37 1.88 1.84
C GLY A 77 -5.90 1.76 1.42
N GLY A 78 -5.56 0.61 0.82
CA GLY A 78 -4.20 0.31 0.36
C GLY A 78 -3.90 1.00 -0.98
N ILE A 79 -2.61 1.22 -1.23
CA ILE A 79 -2.10 1.86 -2.44
C ILE A 79 -1.66 0.77 -3.41
N TYR A 80 -2.51 0.46 -4.39
CA TYR A 80 -2.26 -0.57 -5.42
C TYR A 80 -1.99 0.00 -6.81
N SER A 81 -2.23 1.30 -7.00
CA SER A 81 -1.96 1.95 -8.28
C SER A 81 -0.46 2.17 -8.49
N SER A 82 -0.09 2.31 -9.75
CA SER A 82 1.21 2.86 -10.15
C SER A 82 1.27 4.36 -9.83
N PRO A 83 2.26 4.85 -9.06
CA PRO A 83 2.41 6.28 -8.81
C PRO A 83 2.91 7.01 -10.06
N LEU A 84 2.45 8.24 -10.26
CA LEU A 84 2.91 9.17 -11.29
C LEU A 84 3.59 10.36 -10.62
N ILE A 85 4.76 10.76 -11.10
CA ILE A 85 5.47 11.94 -10.61
C ILE A 85 5.42 13.03 -11.68
N VAL A 86 4.89 14.21 -11.34
CA VAL A 86 4.88 15.40 -12.19
C VAL A 86 5.25 16.59 -11.35
N ASP A 87 6.26 17.35 -11.78
CA ASP A 87 6.72 18.59 -11.13
C ASP A 87 6.99 18.45 -9.61
N GLY A 88 7.55 17.31 -9.20
CA GLY A 88 7.88 17.01 -7.80
C GLY A 88 6.72 16.43 -6.99
N VAL A 89 5.50 16.38 -7.54
CA VAL A 89 4.32 15.84 -6.86
C VAL A 89 4.11 14.38 -7.21
N VAL A 90 3.89 13.53 -6.20
CA VAL A 90 3.59 12.10 -6.35
C VAL A 90 2.08 11.86 -6.31
N PHE A 91 1.51 11.43 -7.43
CA PHE A 91 0.09 11.10 -7.59
C PHE A 91 -0.15 9.59 -7.55
N PHE A 92 -1.16 9.14 -6.81
CA PHE A 92 -1.56 7.73 -6.75
C PHE A 92 -2.98 7.56 -6.26
N GLY A 93 -3.64 6.49 -6.70
CA GLY A 93 -4.95 6.07 -6.21
C GLY A 93 -4.85 5.11 -5.02
N SER A 94 -5.86 5.16 -4.15
CA SER A 94 -6.02 4.26 -3.01
C SER A 94 -7.36 3.50 -3.11
N THR A 95 -7.45 2.33 -2.49
CA THR A 95 -8.72 1.57 -2.41
C THR A 95 -9.75 2.20 -1.48
N ASP A 96 -9.42 3.27 -0.77
CA ASP A 96 -10.39 4.09 -0.03
C ASP A 96 -11.20 5.03 -0.94
N GLY A 97 -10.94 5.02 -2.25
CA GLY A 97 -11.69 5.78 -3.25
C GLY A 97 -11.12 7.16 -3.55
N TYR A 98 -9.99 7.55 -2.97
CA TYR A 98 -9.34 8.84 -3.22
C TYR A 98 -8.14 8.74 -4.16
N LEU A 99 -7.90 9.84 -4.89
CA LEU A 99 -6.64 10.15 -5.56
C LEU A 99 -5.83 11.09 -4.64
N TYR A 100 -4.60 10.72 -4.34
CA TYR A 100 -3.68 11.47 -3.50
C TYR A 100 -2.63 12.22 -4.34
N ALA A 101 -2.13 13.32 -3.78
CA ALA A 101 -1.01 14.10 -4.29
C ALA A 101 -0.09 14.46 -3.11
N LEU A 102 1.17 14.04 -3.15
CA LEU A 102 2.16 14.29 -2.09
C LEU A 102 3.32 15.14 -2.61
N GLU A 103 3.77 16.09 -1.78
CA GLU A 103 4.93 16.98 -2.00
C GLU A 103 6.12 16.60 -1.10
#